data_AF-A0A836GGE4-F1
#
_entry.id   AF-A0A836GGE4-F1
#
_cell.length_a   1.000
_cell.length_b   1.000
_cell.length_c   1.000
_cell.angle_alpha   90.00
_cell.angle_beta   90.00
_cell.angle_gamma   90.00
#
_symmetry.space_group_name_H-M   'P 1'
#
loop_
_entity.id
_entity.type
_entity.pdbx_description
1 polymer ?
#
loop_
_entity_poly.entity_id
_entity_poly.type
_entity_poly.pdbx_seq_one_letter_code
_entity_poly.pdbx_strand_id
1 'polypeptide(L)'
;MSEAFNPNKGDGKLGKAPVAADAGIPISDGLQDAYGNTAQYTYPQAEANYNEIAGTPAEGVPLYPEVESNPSQAPRLHRFRVQGFKDVWATIVFATFVIFSIVWSIVQLATYRFDRDARGRSPFSPAENQPYLMWFVIACLLSAVASVISSISMLIVAQRIPVELIYIANLMTIAMFIVSAVVAFVRVHIVVGLVMVICTIFQAIWFFLVRHRIPFAAALLKASAQLIMSYKFTFVLNLALCVVSFGYVVLWGFGMAAPVDRFYKDKGNAGYGVAIGVLAFTVMWVSQVVPNVMHVTTSGLVATWYFAGSNNMPRNPTLASFKRATTTSFGSICFGSLIVAIIQFLRWLVESSGSDYENGFLRCLLECLLRCLQNIVEYFNRYAFVHVAIYGCSYIEGAKRTFALCQQCFFAAYFNDCLVTPTLNMFTLSISLLFALIAGAISRSWPMGVLVFFVAAMVHSLFFTVVDSAITTVFVCFAECPEALRESNPQLYGSIYAADANGTHNNAPPPV
;
A
#
# COMPACT_ATOMS: atom_id res chain seq x y z
N MET A 1 41.68 -53.10 17.89
CA MET A 1 42.41 -52.88 16.63
C MET A 1 42.31 -51.40 16.32
N SER A 2 43.17 -50.54 16.89
CA SER A 2 44.54 -50.21 16.42
C SER A 2 44.46 -49.73 14.96
N GLU A 3 44.71 -48.48 14.59
CA GLU A 3 45.85 -47.59 14.82
C GLU A 3 45.44 -46.16 14.38
N ALA A 4 45.72 -45.13 15.17
CA ALA A 4 46.90 -44.26 15.12
C ALA A 4 46.65 -42.93 14.37
N PHE A 5 46.71 -41.87 15.17
CA PHE A 5 46.71 -40.46 14.83
C PHE A 5 48.02 -40.11 14.12
N ASN A 6 47.97 -39.41 12.98
CA ASN A 6 49.14 -38.78 12.36
C ASN A 6 48.93 -37.26 12.26
N PRO A 7 49.55 -36.46 13.15
CA PRO A 7 49.51 -35.01 13.10
C PRO A 7 50.77 -34.51 12.41
N ASN A 8 50.69 -34.18 11.11
CA ASN A 8 51.53 -33.17 10.45
C ASN A 8 51.25 -33.11 8.94
N LYS A 9 50.31 -32.24 8.56
CA LYS A 9 50.44 -31.45 7.34
C LYS A 9 49.67 -30.15 7.54
N GLY A 10 50.45 -29.10 7.80
CA GLY A 10 49.96 -27.77 8.06
C GLY A 10 49.42 -27.06 6.81
N ASP A 11 48.78 -25.95 7.12
CA ASP A 11 48.59 -24.74 6.34
C ASP A 11 47.62 -24.75 5.16
N GLY A 12 46.44 -24.16 5.44
CA GLY A 12 46.03 -23.01 4.64
C GLY A 12 44.74 -23.15 3.83
N LYS A 13 43.79 -22.27 4.21
CA LYS A 13 42.74 -21.65 3.38
C LYS A 13 41.39 -22.37 3.30
N LEU A 14 40.40 -21.66 3.86
CA LEU A 14 38.97 -21.75 3.58
C LEU A 14 38.70 -22.03 2.09
N GLY A 15 37.88 -23.05 1.83
CA GLY A 15 37.47 -23.44 0.49
C GLY A 15 36.82 -22.29 -0.28
N LYS A 16 37.30 -22.06 -1.50
CA LYS A 16 36.70 -21.17 -2.49
C LYS A 16 35.33 -21.69 -2.93
N ALA A 17 34.42 -20.78 -3.23
CA ALA A 17 33.15 -21.08 -3.90
C ALA A 17 33.40 -21.73 -5.28
N PRO A 18 32.50 -22.62 -5.75
CA PRO A 18 32.66 -23.28 -7.04
C PRO A 18 32.66 -22.25 -8.17
N VAL A 19 33.61 -22.40 -9.09
CA VAL A 19 33.75 -21.59 -10.31
C VAL A 19 33.08 -22.35 -11.46
N ALA A 20 32.60 -21.60 -12.46
CA ALA A 20 31.76 -21.98 -13.59
C ALA A 20 32.19 -23.19 -14.47
N ALA A 21 33.24 -23.93 -14.11
CA ALA A 21 33.70 -25.11 -14.82
C ALA A 21 32.90 -26.40 -14.50
N ASP A 22 32.14 -26.44 -13.39
CA ASP A 22 31.38 -27.63 -12.99
C ASP A 22 30.06 -27.85 -13.78
N ALA A 23 29.73 -26.98 -14.74
CA ALA A 23 28.49 -27.04 -15.53
C ALA A 23 28.65 -27.63 -16.94
N GLY A 24 29.79 -28.21 -17.29
CA GLY A 24 29.95 -28.94 -18.56
C GLY A 24 29.89 -28.08 -19.83
N ILE A 25 30.30 -26.81 -19.75
CA ILE A 25 30.42 -25.91 -20.91
C ILE A 25 31.88 -25.92 -21.38
N PRO A 26 32.18 -26.14 -22.68
CA PRO A 26 33.56 -26.16 -23.15
C PRO A 26 34.19 -24.76 -23.06
N ILE A 27 35.37 -24.69 -22.45
CA ILE A 27 36.21 -23.49 -22.43
C ILE A 27 37.08 -23.54 -23.68
N SER A 28 36.90 -22.58 -24.60
CA SER A 28 37.89 -22.34 -25.66
C SER A 28 38.72 -21.10 -25.29
N ASP A 29 39.95 -21.35 -24.86
CA ASP A 29 40.98 -20.32 -24.72
C ASP A 29 41.29 -19.64 -26.06
N GLY A 30 41.70 -18.38 -25.97
CA GLY A 30 41.79 -17.45 -27.08
C GLY A 30 42.63 -17.92 -28.27
N LEU A 31 42.08 -17.72 -29.46
CA LEU A 31 42.83 -17.45 -30.67
C LEU A 31 42.20 -16.24 -31.35
N GLN A 32 43.07 -15.29 -31.65
CA GLN A 32 42.79 -13.95 -32.14
C GLN A 32 42.88 -14.00 -33.67
N ASP A 33 41.74 -13.92 -34.37
CA ASP A 33 41.70 -13.92 -35.83
C ASP A 33 41.36 -12.55 -36.43
N ALA A 34 41.98 -12.29 -37.57
CA ALA A 34 42.48 -10.99 -38.04
C ALA A 34 41.48 -10.09 -38.80
N TYR A 35 40.20 -10.07 -38.45
CA TYR A 35 39.26 -9.08 -39.01
C TYR A 35 38.33 -8.56 -37.90
N GLY A 36 38.53 -7.29 -37.52
CA GLY A 36 37.89 -6.64 -36.38
C GLY A 36 36.36 -6.52 -36.46
N ASN A 37 35.67 -7.58 -36.07
CA ASN A 37 34.25 -7.55 -35.73
C ASN A 37 34.05 -8.19 -34.35
N THR A 38 33.72 -7.36 -33.36
CA THR A 38 33.12 -7.81 -32.10
C THR A 38 31.77 -8.46 -32.43
N ALA A 39 31.72 -9.79 -32.41
CA ALA A 39 30.45 -10.52 -32.39
C ALA A 39 29.72 -10.17 -31.09
N GLN A 40 28.78 -9.23 -31.19
CA GLN A 40 27.73 -9.01 -30.20
C GLN A 40 27.04 -10.35 -29.97
N TYR A 41 27.15 -10.89 -28.77
CA TYR A 41 26.21 -11.92 -28.32
C TYR A 41 24.84 -11.24 -28.20
N THR A 42 24.06 -11.31 -29.27
CA THR A 42 22.65 -10.96 -29.28
C THR A 42 21.94 -12.02 -28.45
N TYR A 43 21.78 -11.74 -27.15
CA TYR A 43 20.72 -12.35 -26.37
C TYR A 43 19.42 -12.18 -27.17
N PRO A 44 18.58 -13.21 -27.30
CA PRO A 44 17.22 -13.01 -27.79
C PRO A 44 16.66 -11.85 -26.98
N GLN A 45 16.27 -10.76 -27.64
CA GLN A 45 15.53 -9.72 -26.97
C GLN A 45 14.34 -10.44 -26.33
N ALA A 46 14.25 -10.42 -25.00
CA ALA A 46 12.94 -10.58 -24.41
C ALA A 46 12.20 -9.28 -24.78
N GLU A 47 11.66 -9.29 -26.01
CA GLU A 47 10.47 -8.54 -26.32
C GLU A 47 9.45 -9.04 -25.33
N ALA A 48 9.39 -8.37 -24.16
CA ALA A 48 8.20 -8.41 -23.38
C ALA A 48 7.06 -8.12 -24.36
N ASN A 49 6.01 -8.92 -24.29
CA ASN A 49 4.89 -8.90 -25.22
C ASN A 49 4.05 -7.59 -25.13
N TYR A 50 4.67 -6.47 -24.78
CA TYR A 50 4.19 -5.10 -25.01
C TYR A 50 4.10 -4.77 -26.51
N ASN A 51 4.80 -5.48 -27.39
CA ASN A 51 4.60 -5.37 -28.84
C ASN A 51 3.23 -5.92 -29.29
N GLU A 52 2.69 -6.95 -28.63
CA GLU A 52 1.30 -7.41 -28.87
C GLU A 52 0.25 -6.48 -28.23
N ILE A 53 0.66 -5.68 -27.24
CA ILE A 53 -0.12 -4.53 -26.71
C ILE A 53 0.35 -3.23 -27.39
N ALA A 54 0.92 -3.31 -28.60
CA ALA A 54 1.12 -2.15 -29.48
C ALA A 54 -0.23 -1.73 -30.06
N GLY A 55 -1.07 -1.12 -29.22
CA GLY A 55 -2.07 -0.20 -29.73
C GLY A 55 -1.36 0.93 -30.48
N THR A 56 -2.02 1.51 -31.47
CA THR A 56 -1.59 2.77 -32.08
C THR A 56 -1.26 3.78 -30.96
N PRO A 57 -0.20 4.61 -31.11
CA PRO A 57 0.10 5.66 -30.13
C PRO A 57 -1.18 6.42 -29.85
N ALA A 58 -1.68 6.37 -28.61
CA ALA A 58 -2.94 7.01 -28.28
C ALA A 58 -2.87 8.48 -28.70
N GLU A 59 -3.81 9.00 -29.48
CA GLU A 59 -3.84 10.44 -29.76
C GLU A 59 -4.08 11.19 -28.44
N GLY A 60 -3.17 12.10 -28.08
CA GLY A 60 -3.27 12.82 -26.82
C GLY A 60 -2.03 13.66 -26.51
N VAL A 61 -2.18 14.55 -25.53
CA VAL A 61 -1.09 15.42 -25.07
C VAL A 61 -0.17 14.62 -24.16
N PRO A 62 1.17 14.64 -24.36
CA PRO A 62 2.12 13.99 -23.46
C PRO A 62 1.88 14.41 -22.01
N LEU A 63 1.84 13.43 -21.09
CA LEU A 63 1.74 13.73 -19.66
C LEU A 63 3.01 14.39 -19.11
N TYR A 64 4.14 14.13 -19.76
CA TYR A 64 5.48 14.52 -19.32
C TYR A 64 6.17 15.28 -20.45
N PRO A 65 6.97 16.32 -20.13
CA PRO A 65 7.81 16.96 -21.12
C PRO A 65 8.79 15.94 -21.71
N GLU A 66 9.01 15.98 -23.02
CA GLU A 66 10.02 15.15 -23.66
C GLU A 66 11.41 15.59 -23.19
N VAL A 67 12.23 14.62 -22.79
CA VAL A 67 13.60 14.88 -22.35
C VAL A 67 14.43 15.24 -23.59
N GLU A 68 14.83 16.51 -23.71
CA GLU A 68 15.51 17.06 -24.91
C GLU A 68 16.94 16.51 -25.12
N SER A 69 17.53 15.81 -24.15
CA SER A 69 18.99 15.60 -24.12
C SER A 69 19.55 14.57 -25.13
N ASN A 70 18.72 13.70 -25.75
CA ASN A 70 19.15 12.89 -26.90
C ASN A 70 17.96 12.17 -27.57
N PRO A 71 17.40 12.63 -28.71
CA PRO A 71 16.19 12.05 -29.31
C PRO A 71 16.31 10.57 -29.76
N SER A 72 17.53 10.04 -29.86
CA SER A 72 17.80 8.63 -30.18
C SER A 72 17.86 7.71 -28.94
N GLN A 73 18.01 8.27 -27.73
CA GLN A 73 18.06 7.52 -26.46
C GLN A 73 16.91 7.86 -25.51
N ALA A 74 16.22 8.98 -25.75
CA ALA A 74 15.10 9.43 -24.94
C ALA A 74 14.03 8.34 -24.82
N PRO A 75 13.50 8.07 -23.61
CA PRO A 75 12.48 7.07 -23.40
C PRO A 75 11.30 7.40 -24.30
N ARG A 76 10.76 6.38 -24.97
CA ARG A 76 9.60 6.53 -25.86
C ARG A 76 8.36 6.95 -25.04
N LEU A 77 8.17 8.26 -24.85
CA LEU A 77 7.10 8.84 -24.02
C LEU A 77 5.74 8.89 -24.75
N HIS A 78 5.69 8.55 -26.04
CA HIS A 78 4.45 8.54 -26.83
C HIS A 78 3.36 7.60 -26.26
N ARG A 79 3.74 6.65 -25.40
CA ARG A 79 2.80 5.78 -24.67
C ARG A 79 2.12 6.47 -23.48
N PHE A 80 2.63 7.58 -22.97
CA PHE A 80 2.14 8.28 -21.78
C PHE A 80 1.38 9.56 -22.15
N ARG A 81 0.19 9.39 -22.73
CA ARG A 81 -0.63 10.51 -23.22
C ARG A 81 -1.93 10.63 -22.45
N VAL A 82 -2.35 11.87 -22.18
CA VAL A 82 -3.61 12.14 -21.51
C VAL A 82 -4.74 11.78 -22.46
N GLN A 83 -5.52 10.78 -22.08
CA GLN A 83 -6.82 10.53 -22.68
C GLN A 83 -7.88 11.28 -21.84
N GLY A 84 -8.96 11.77 -22.48
CA GLY A 84 -10.01 12.56 -21.81
C GLY A 84 -10.73 11.84 -20.65
N PHE A 85 -11.89 12.34 -20.22
CA PHE A 85 -12.63 11.73 -19.11
C PHE A 85 -12.91 10.24 -19.33
N LYS A 86 -12.52 9.39 -18.38
CA LYS A 86 -12.70 7.93 -18.42
C LYS A 86 -13.74 7.46 -17.41
N ASP A 87 -14.47 6.41 -17.80
CA ASP A 87 -15.44 5.70 -16.95
C ASP A 87 -16.46 6.64 -16.27
N VAL A 88 -16.94 7.66 -17.00
CA VAL A 88 -17.82 8.73 -16.47
C VAL A 88 -19.09 8.18 -15.82
N TRP A 89 -19.61 7.07 -16.33
CA TRP A 89 -20.76 6.37 -15.74
C TRP A 89 -20.54 6.03 -14.26
N ALA A 90 -19.32 5.60 -13.88
CA ALA A 90 -19.00 5.21 -12.51
C ALA A 90 -18.97 6.43 -11.58
N THR A 91 -18.49 7.57 -12.07
CA THR A 91 -18.57 8.85 -11.35
C THR A 91 -20.02 9.23 -11.07
N ILE A 92 -20.90 9.11 -12.08
CA ILE A 92 -22.32 9.46 -11.94
C ILE A 92 -22.98 8.58 -10.88
N VAL A 93 -22.81 7.25 -10.97
CA VAL A 93 -23.38 6.31 -10.00
C VAL A 93 -22.84 6.58 -8.59
N PHE A 94 -21.53 6.76 -8.44
CA PHE A 94 -20.91 7.07 -7.15
C PHE A 94 -21.49 8.37 -6.57
N ALA A 95 -21.57 9.43 -7.36
CA ALA A 95 -22.14 10.71 -6.95
C ALA A 95 -23.59 10.57 -6.50
N THR A 96 -24.41 9.78 -7.20
CA THR A 96 -25.80 9.52 -6.80
C THR A 96 -25.89 8.88 -5.42
N PHE A 97 -25.09 7.84 -5.13
CA PHE A 97 -25.07 7.18 -3.82
C PHE A 97 -24.61 8.11 -2.70
N VAL A 98 -23.52 8.86 -2.94
CA VAL A 98 -22.98 9.80 -1.95
C VAL A 98 -23.94 10.95 -1.67
N ILE A 99 -24.52 11.56 -2.71
CA ILE A 99 -25.51 12.64 -2.55
C ILE A 99 -26.73 12.12 -1.79
N PHE A 100 -27.26 10.95 -2.16
CA PHE A 100 -28.36 10.32 -1.43
C PHE A 100 -28.01 10.12 0.06
N SER A 101 -26.84 9.56 0.35
CA SER A 101 -26.36 9.34 1.72
C SER A 101 -26.22 10.63 2.52
N ILE A 102 -25.68 11.70 1.91
CA ILE A 102 -25.54 13.02 2.54
C ILE A 102 -26.92 13.63 2.83
N VAL A 103 -27.80 13.69 1.83
CA VAL A 103 -29.14 14.26 1.97
C VAL A 103 -29.93 13.49 3.02
N TRP A 104 -29.91 12.16 2.98
CA TRP A 104 -30.54 11.31 3.98
C TRP A 104 -30.02 11.60 5.38
N SER A 105 -28.70 11.68 5.54
CA SER A 105 -28.07 11.93 6.84
C SER A 105 -28.45 13.30 7.42
N ILE A 106 -28.49 14.34 6.59
CA ILE A 106 -28.91 15.69 6.99
C ILE A 106 -30.39 15.69 7.41
N VAL A 107 -31.27 15.04 6.64
CA VAL A 107 -32.70 14.94 6.97
C VAL A 107 -32.89 14.21 8.29
N GLN A 108 -32.19 13.10 8.53
CA GLN A 108 -32.31 12.37 9.79
C GLN A 108 -31.73 13.16 10.97
N LEU A 109 -30.62 13.86 10.78
CA LEU A 109 -30.06 14.75 11.80
C LEU A 109 -31.06 15.86 12.20
N ALA A 110 -31.84 16.39 11.26
CA ALA A 110 -32.81 17.44 11.51
C ALA A 110 -34.15 16.93 12.09
N THR A 111 -34.60 15.74 11.68
CA THR A 111 -35.95 15.25 11.97
C THR A 111 -36.00 14.20 13.08
N TYR A 112 -34.93 13.43 13.26
CA TYR A 112 -34.95 12.27 14.13
C TYR A 112 -34.48 12.63 15.54
N ARG A 113 -35.39 12.49 16.50
CA ARG A 113 -35.08 12.62 17.93
C ARG A 113 -35.04 11.23 18.53
N PHE A 114 -33.91 10.87 19.12
CA PHE A 114 -33.82 9.66 19.93
C PHE A 114 -34.72 9.83 21.16
N ASP A 115 -35.71 8.94 21.32
CA ASP A 115 -36.46 8.87 22.57
C ASP A 115 -35.49 8.55 23.70
N ARG A 116 -35.54 9.36 24.78
CA ARG A 116 -34.83 9.03 26.01
C ARG A 116 -35.50 7.82 26.63
N ASP A 117 -34.88 6.66 26.47
CA ASP A 117 -35.25 5.46 27.22
C ASP A 117 -35.19 5.80 28.73
N ALA A 118 -36.32 5.62 29.44
CA ALA A 118 -36.49 5.99 30.85
C ALA A 118 -35.57 5.21 31.84
N ARG A 119 -34.73 4.33 31.31
CA ARG A 119 -33.75 3.50 32.05
C ARG A 119 -32.35 4.09 32.13
N GLY A 120 -32.10 5.29 31.57
CA GLY A 120 -30.84 6.02 31.81
C GLY A 120 -29.57 5.27 31.39
N ARG A 121 -29.64 4.46 30.33
CA ARG A 121 -28.51 3.67 29.79
C ARG A 121 -27.92 4.25 28.49
N SER A 122 -27.98 5.56 28.29
CA SER A 122 -27.23 6.14 27.18
C SER A 122 -25.74 6.23 27.55
N PRO A 123 -24.81 5.76 26.70
CA PRO A 123 -23.37 5.97 26.90
C PRO A 123 -22.97 7.45 26.77
N PHE A 124 -23.92 8.31 26.39
CA PHE A 124 -23.76 9.74 26.15
C PHE A 124 -24.40 10.60 27.26
N SER A 125 -24.75 10.02 28.41
CA SER A 125 -25.13 10.82 29.58
C SER A 125 -23.90 11.59 30.07
N PRO A 126 -23.95 12.94 30.14
CA PRO A 126 -22.81 13.70 30.64
C PRO A 126 -22.70 13.43 32.14
N ALA A 127 -21.60 12.79 32.54
CA ALA A 127 -21.24 12.71 33.94
C ALA A 127 -20.98 14.14 34.46
N GLU A 128 -21.76 14.53 35.46
CA GLU A 128 -21.70 15.84 36.10
C GLU A 128 -20.35 16.00 36.82
N ASN A 129 -19.66 17.11 36.53
CA ASN A 129 -18.34 17.55 37.00
C ASN A 129 -17.13 16.69 36.60
N GLN A 130 -16.28 17.16 35.66
CA GLN A 130 -14.84 16.82 35.61
C GLN A 130 -13.98 17.81 34.76
N PRO A 131 -12.90 18.42 35.31
CA PRO A 131 -11.90 19.24 34.59
C PRO A 131 -10.95 18.44 33.65
N TYR A 132 -11.40 17.32 33.09
CA TYR A 132 -10.54 16.34 32.40
C TYR A 132 -10.62 16.45 30.87
N LEU A 133 -11.66 17.09 30.31
CA LEU A 133 -11.78 17.33 28.86
C LEU A 133 -10.57 18.11 28.33
N MET A 134 -10.14 19.15 29.07
CA MET A 134 -8.98 19.95 28.70
C MET A 134 -7.69 19.10 28.68
N TRP A 135 -7.51 18.21 29.64
CA TRP A 135 -6.38 17.28 29.67
C TRP A 135 -6.41 16.26 28.52
N PHE A 136 -7.59 15.75 28.13
CA PHE A 136 -7.74 14.90 26.94
C PHE A 136 -7.37 15.66 25.66
N VAL A 137 -7.87 16.88 25.49
CA VAL A 137 -7.57 17.71 24.32
C VAL A 137 -6.08 18.02 24.25
N ILE A 138 -5.46 18.41 25.37
CA ILE A 138 -4.01 18.67 25.44
C ILE A 138 -3.22 17.40 25.12
N ALA A 139 -3.59 16.24 25.68
CA ALA A 139 -2.92 14.98 25.39
C ALA A 139 -3.02 14.58 23.92
N CYS A 140 -4.18 14.74 23.30
CA CYS A 140 -4.37 14.50 21.86
C CYS A 140 -3.51 15.43 21.01
N LEU A 141 -3.54 16.74 21.27
CA LEU A 141 -2.75 17.72 20.52
C LEU A 141 -1.24 17.47 20.65
N LEU A 142 -0.77 17.20 21.87
CA LEU A 142 0.64 16.90 22.12
C LEU A 142 1.06 15.60 21.45
N SER A 143 0.22 14.55 21.52
CA SER A 143 0.49 13.29 20.84
C SER A 143 0.50 13.44 19.31
N ALA A 144 -0.38 14.25 18.74
CA ALA A 144 -0.42 14.53 17.30
C ALA A 144 0.86 15.24 16.84
N VAL A 145 1.29 16.29 17.56
CA VAL A 145 2.54 17.01 17.25
C VAL A 145 3.74 16.08 17.39
N ALA A 146 3.84 15.31 18.47
CA ALA A 146 4.90 14.33 18.65
C ALA A 146 4.90 13.27 17.53
N SER A 147 3.72 12.85 17.07
CA SER A 147 3.57 11.83 16.02
C SER A 147 4.00 12.35 14.64
N VAL A 148 3.80 13.64 14.37
CA VAL A 148 4.34 14.28 13.15
C VAL A 148 5.87 14.28 13.20
N ILE A 149 6.45 14.64 14.36
CA ILE A 149 7.91 14.67 14.54
C ILE A 149 8.50 13.26 14.41
N SER A 150 7.90 12.24 15.04
CA SER A 150 8.36 10.86 14.91
C SER A 150 8.20 10.32 13.49
N SER A 151 7.11 10.65 12.79
CA SER A 151 6.91 10.27 11.39
C SER A 151 8.01 10.84 10.50
N ILE A 152 8.28 12.14 10.60
CA ILE A 152 9.36 12.80 9.84
C ILE A 152 10.71 12.20 10.18
N SER A 153 10.97 11.94 11.47
CA SER A 153 12.22 11.33 11.93
C SER A 153 12.41 9.94 11.32
N MET A 154 11.37 9.10 11.31
CA MET A 154 11.43 7.78 10.70
C MET A 154 11.63 7.83 9.18
N LEU A 155 11.02 8.80 8.50
CA LEU A 155 11.28 9.00 7.08
C LEU A 155 12.73 9.41 6.81
N ILE A 156 13.33 10.25 7.66
CA ILE A 156 14.75 10.59 7.55
C ILE A 156 15.62 9.34 7.78
N VAL A 157 15.29 8.51 8.78
CA VAL A 157 15.98 7.24 9.03
C VAL A 157 15.88 6.30 7.83
N ALA A 158 14.70 6.18 7.22
CA ALA A 158 14.47 5.38 6.00
C ALA A 158 15.31 5.85 4.81
N GLN A 159 15.72 7.11 4.76
CA GLN A 159 16.62 7.61 3.71
C GLN A 159 18.10 7.29 3.98
N ARG A 160 18.48 7.09 5.24
CA ARG A 160 19.87 6.88 5.66
C ARG A 160 20.22 5.39 5.75
N ILE A 161 19.37 4.61 6.39
CA ILE A 161 19.60 3.19 6.71
C ILE A 161 18.36 2.31 6.37
N PRO A 162 17.90 2.30 5.10
CA PRO A 162 16.69 1.57 4.71
C PRO A 162 16.82 0.05 4.87
N VAL A 163 18.02 -0.51 4.69
CA VAL A 163 18.26 -1.96 4.78
C VAL A 163 18.05 -2.41 6.22
N GLU A 164 18.76 -1.78 7.16
CA GLU A 164 18.69 -2.04 8.60
C GLU A 164 17.27 -1.86 9.11
N LEU A 165 16.56 -0.84 8.61
CA LEU A 165 15.18 -0.56 8.96
C LEU A 165 14.22 -1.69 8.55
N ILE A 166 14.38 -2.28 7.36
CA ILE A 166 13.60 -3.45 6.93
C ILE A 166 13.94 -4.69 7.80
N TYR A 167 15.22 -4.90 8.13
CA TYR A 167 15.63 -5.98 9.02
C TYR A 167 15.01 -5.84 10.42
N ILE A 168 15.10 -4.66 11.01
CA ILE A 168 14.56 -4.36 12.35
C ILE A 168 13.05 -4.57 12.39
N ALA A 169 12.31 -4.07 11.40
CA ALA A 169 10.85 -4.21 11.39
C ALA A 169 10.40 -5.67 11.29
N ASN A 170 11.04 -6.47 10.44
CA ASN A 170 10.74 -7.90 10.34
C ASN A 170 11.10 -8.67 11.61
N LEU A 171 12.21 -8.31 12.27
CA LEU A 171 12.56 -8.86 13.58
C LEU A 171 11.54 -8.48 14.66
N MET A 172 11.04 -7.23 14.65
CA MET A 172 9.97 -6.79 15.54
C MET A 172 8.67 -7.58 15.29
N THR A 173 8.32 -7.88 14.04
CA THR A 173 7.16 -8.75 13.72
C THR A 173 7.31 -10.14 14.34
N ILE A 174 8.49 -10.76 14.20
CA ILE A 174 8.77 -12.07 14.80
C ILE A 174 8.66 -12.00 16.32
N ALA A 175 9.26 -10.97 16.94
CA ALA A 175 9.17 -10.75 18.39
C ALA A 175 7.71 -10.55 18.85
N MET A 176 6.91 -9.81 18.09
CA MET A 176 5.49 -9.59 18.38
C MET A 176 4.68 -10.89 18.33
N PHE A 177 4.95 -11.78 17.36
CA PHE A 177 4.30 -13.09 17.31
C PHE A 177 4.72 -13.98 18.48
N ILE A 178 5.98 -13.94 18.91
CA ILE A 178 6.46 -14.66 20.10
C ILE A 178 5.74 -14.16 21.35
N VAL A 179 5.68 -12.84 21.57
CA VAL A 179 4.97 -12.24 22.72
C VAL A 179 3.50 -12.64 22.70
N SER A 180 2.87 -12.59 21.53
CA SER A 180 1.46 -12.99 21.35
C SER A 180 1.24 -14.48 21.64
N ALA A 181 2.18 -15.35 21.26
CA ALA A 181 2.13 -16.78 21.57
C ALA A 181 2.20 -17.03 23.09
N VAL A 182 3.12 -16.35 23.79
CA VAL A 182 3.25 -16.45 25.26
C VAL A 182 1.95 -16.01 25.94
N VAL A 183 1.41 -14.85 25.55
CA VAL A 183 0.14 -14.35 26.09
C VAL A 183 -1.01 -15.32 25.82
N ALA A 184 -1.06 -15.90 24.62
CA ALA A 184 -2.10 -16.87 24.25
C ALA A 184 -2.04 -18.16 25.10
N PHE A 185 -0.84 -18.68 25.40
CA PHE A 185 -0.69 -19.84 26.29
C PHE A 185 -1.09 -19.53 27.74
N VAL A 186 -0.82 -18.32 28.23
CA VAL A 186 -1.10 -17.95 29.63
C VAL A 186 -2.55 -17.55 29.85
N ARG A 187 -3.17 -16.84 28.90
CA ARG A 187 -4.46 -16.13 29.12
C ARG A 187 -5.61 -16.58 28.23
N VAL A 188 -5.34 -17.29 27.13
CA VAL A 188 -6.37 -17.59 26.11
C VAL A 188 -6.61 -19.10 26.04
N HIS A 189 -5.91 -19.80 25.16
CA HIS A 189 -6.06 -21.23 24.92
C HIS A 189 -4.78 -21.80 24.30
N ILE A 190 -4.47 -23.06 24.65
CA ILE A 190 -3.29 -23.78 24.15
C ILE A 190 -3.28 -23.84 22.61
N VAL A 191 -4.46 -24.05 21.99
CA VAL A 191 -4.59 -24.11 20.52
C VAL A 191 -4.18 -22.78 19.88
N VAL A 192 -4.61 -21.64 20.43
CA VAL A 192 -4.25 -20.31 19.91
C VAL A 192 -2.74 -20.07 20.08
N GLY A 193 -2.17 -20.47 21.22
CA GLY A 193 -0.72 -20.41 21.43
C GLY A 193 0.07 -21.22 20.40
N LEU A 194 -0.37 -22.46 20.11
CA LEU A 194 0.27 -23.31 19.09
C LEU A 194 0.21 -22.68 17.70
N VAL A 195 -0.94 -22.13 17.30
CA VAL A 195 -1.09 -21.42 16.02
C VAL A 195 -0.13 -20.24 15.92
N MET A 196 0.02 -19.44 16.98
CA MET A 196 0.96 -18.29 16.96
C MET A 196 2.43 -18.72 16.89
N VAL A 197 2.80 -19.86 17.49
CA VAL A 197 4.14 -20.44 17.33
C VAL A 197 4.37 -20.86 15.88
N ILE A 198 3.39 -21.54 15.27
CA ILE A 198 3.45 -21.93 13.86
C ILE A 198 3.63 -20.68 12.98
N CYS A 199 2.84 -19.62 13.18
CA CYS A 199 2.98 -18.35 12.48
C CYS A 199 4.37 -17.72 12.66
N THR A 200 4.94 -17.80 13.87
CA THR A 200 6.31 -17.31 14.15
C THR A 200 7.35 -18.05 13.31
N ILE A 201 7.26 -19.40 13.27
CA ILE A 201 8.19 -20.24 12.50
C ILE A 201 8.06 -19.92 11.00
N PHE A 202 6.84 -19.84 10.48
CA PHE A 202 6.61 -19.49 9.08
C PHE A 202 7.16 -18.10 8.75
N GLN A 203 6.94 -17.09 9.61
CA GLN A 203 7.48 -15.75 9.42
C GLN A 203 9.00 -15.74 9.40
N ALA A 204 9.65 -16.49 10.30
CA ALA A 204 11.11 -16.58 10.37
C ALA A 204 11.71 -17.27 9.13
N ILE A 205 11.10 -18.37 8.67
CA ILE A 205 11.52 -19.07 7.44
C ILE A 205 11.36 -18.16 6.23
N TRP A 206 10.19 -17.52 6.09
CA TRP A 206 9.91 -16.59 5.00
C TRP A 206 10.95 -15.45 4.96
N PHE A 207 11.24 -14.83 6.11
CA PHE A 207 12.22 -13.76 6.21
C PHE A 207 13.63 -14.20 5.80
N PHE A 208 14.04 -15.42 6.18
CA PHE A 208 15.32 -15.99 5.77
C PHE A 208 15.41 -16.19 4.25
N LEU A 209 14.32 -16.62 3.61
CA LEU A 209 14.29 -16.85 2.15
C LEU A 209 14.34 -15.54 1.35
N VAL A 210 13.62 -14.50 1.82
CA VAL A 210 13.47 -13.23 1.09
C VAL A 210 14.63 -12.25 1.33
N ARG A 211 15.55 -12.54 2.27
CA ARG A 211 16.68 -11.65 2.62
C ARG A 211 17.51 -11.12 1.45
N HIS A 212 17.64 -11.90 0.38
CA HIS A 212 18.39 -11.53 -0.81
C HIS A 212 17.75 -10.38 -1.61
N ARG A 213 16.44 -10.13 -1.44
CA ARG A 213 15.68 -9.06 -2.09
C ARG A 213 15.62 -7.76 -1.28
N ILE A 214 16.09 -7.76 -0.02
CA ILE A 214 16.06 -6.58 0.85
C ILE A 214 16.80 -5.38 0.25
N PRO A 215 17.98 -5.51 -0.40
CA PRO A 215 18.67 -4.37 -1.01
C PRO A 215 17.81 -3.64 -2.05
N PHE A 216 17.05 -4.38 -2.84
CA PHE A 216 16.16 -3.81 -3.86
C PHE A 216 15.00 -3.04 -3.22
N ALA A 217 14.31 -3.67 -2.26
CA ALA A 217 13.24 -3.00 -1.50
C ALA A 217 13.74 -1.76 -0.75
N ALA A 218 14.96 -1.81 -0.21
CA ALA A 218 15.59 -0.71 0.48
C ALA A 218 15.92 0.47 -0.47
N ALA A 219 16.36 0.19 -1.70
CA ALA A 219 16.61 1.21 -2.70
C ALA A 219 15.32 1.93 -3.12
N LEU A 220 14.23 1.18 -3.34
CA LEU A 220 12.91 1.72 -3.63
C LEU A 220 12.37 2.56 -2.47
N LEU A 221 12.44 2.05 -1.24
CA LEU A 221 12.03 2.76 -0.03
C LEU A 221 12.80 4.07 0.14
N LYS A 222 14.12 4.06 -0.07
CA LYS A 222 14.97 5.26 0.02
C LYS A 222 14.55 6.31 -1.01
N ALA A 223 14.41 5.92 -2.27
CA ALA A 223 14.02 6.84 -3.35
C ALA A 223 12.65 7.46 -3.08
N SER A 224 11.66 6.65 -2.72
CA SER A 224 10.31 7.11 -2.42
C SER A 224 10.26 8.00 -1.18
N ALA A 225 10.98 7.66 -0.11
CA ALA A 225 11.04 8.49 1.09
C ALA A 225 11.70 9.86 0.83
N GLN A 226 12.77 9.91 0.03
CA GLN A 226 13.41 11.18 -0.37
C GLN A 226 12.46 12.05 -1.20
N LEU A 227 11.77 11.42 -2.15
CA LEU A 227 10.84 12.11 -3.03
C LEU A 227 9.67 12.71 -2.27
N ILE A 228 8.98 11.92 -1.45
CA ILE A 228 7.81 12.38 -0.70
C ILE A 228 8.19 13.47 0.32
N MET A 229 9.38 13.38 0.93
CA MET A 229 9.89 14.43 1.82
C MET A 229 10.24 15.74 1.09
N SER A 230 10.52 15.68 -0.21
CA SER A 230 10.74 16.87 -1.04
C SER A 230 9.42 17.59 -1.37
N TYR A 231 8.33 16.84 -1.58
CA TYR A 231 7.01 17.37 -1.94
C TYR A 231 6.01 17.36 -0.77
N LYS A 232 6.21 18.29 0.18
CA LYS A 232 5.43 18.41 1.42
C LYS A 232 3.92 18.59 1.23
N PHE A 233 3.48 19.17 0.11
CA PHE A 233 2.05 19.35 -0.19
C PHE A 233 1.29 18.01 -0.22
N THR A 234 1.97 16.91 -0.49
CA THR A 234 1.39 15.57 -0.48
C THR A 234 0.82 15.18 0.89
N PHE A 235 1.50 15.53 1.99
CA PHE A 235 0.99 15.27 3.34
C PHE A 235 -0.19 16.18 3.70
N VAL A 236 -0.15 17.46 3.31
CA VAL A 236 -1.25 18.41 3.53
C VAL A 236 -2.50 17.94 2.80
N LEU A 237 -2.35 17.47 1.56
CA LEU A 237 -3.45 16.93 0.77
C LEU A 237 -4.03 15.65 1.39
N ASN A 238 -3.17 14.73 1.83
CA ASN A 238 -3.64 13.50 2.49
C ASN A 238 -4.39 13.82 3.81
N LEU A 239 -3.90 14.78 4.59
CA LEU A 239 -4.60 15.27 5.78
C LEU A 239 -5.96 15.87 5.43
N ALA A 240 -6.05 16.69 4.37
CA ALA A 240 -7.32 17.26 3.93
C ALA A 240 -8.33 16.17 3.52
N LEU A 241 -7.90 15.16 2.77
CA LEU A 241 -8.75 14.01 2.40
C LEU A 241 -9.20 13.20 3.63
N CYS A 242 -8.33 13.05 4.63
CA CYS A 242 -8.66 12.40 5.89
C CYS A 242 -9.71 13.19 6.68
N VAL A 243 -9.58 14.52 6.79
CA VAL A 243 -10.57 15.39 7.45
C VAL A 243 -11.92 15.32 6.74
N VAL A 244 -11.93 15.36 5.40
CA VAL A 244 -13.17 15.20 4.60
C VAL A 244 -13.80 13.82 4.85
N SER A 245 -13.00 12.76 4.87
CA SER A 245 -13.48 11.40 5.13
C SER A 245 -14.07 11.26 6.54
N PHE A 246 -13.40 11.82 7.55
CA PHE A 246 -13.88 11.82 8.92
C PHE A 246 -15.21 12.58 9.04
N GLY A 247 -15.31 13.76 8.44
CA GLY A 247 -16.56 14.54 8.40
C GLY A 247 -17.69 13.76 7.74
N TYR A 248 -17.41 13.08 6.63
CA TYR A 248 -18.38 12.22 5.96
C TYR A 248 -18.82 11.04 6.83
N VAL A 249 -17.90 10.33 7.51
CA VAL A 249 -18.22 9.20 8.40
C VAL A 249 -19.05 9.64 9.60
N VAL A 250 -18.76 10.81 10.19
CA VAL A 250 -19.58 11.39 11.27
C VAL A 250 -20.99 11.67 10.78
N LEU A 251 -21.14 12.33 9.64
CA LEU A 251 -22.43 12.61 9.04
C LEU A 251 -23.20 11.31 8.73
N TRP A 252 -22.52 10.36 8.09
CA TRP A 252 -23.06 9.03 7.79
C TRP A 252 -23.53 8.31 9.06
N GLY A 253 -22.79 8.40 10.16
CA GLY A 253 -23.15 7.79 11.44
C GLY A 253 -24.50 8.28 11.97
N PHE A 254 -24.78 9.58 11.84
CA PHE A 254 -26.11 10.14 12.17
C PHE A 254 -27.19 9.63 11.22
N GLY A 255 -26.91 9.57 9.91
CA GLY A 255 -27.84 9.02 8.92
C GLY A 255 -28.17 7.55 9.12
N MET A 256 -27.21 6.79 9.67
CA MET A 256 -27.31 5.36 9.93
C MET A 256 -28.04 5.07 11.25
N ALA A 257 -27.85 5.87 12.29
CA ALA A 257 -28.47 5.61 13.59
C ALA A 257 -30.01 5.55 13.56
N ALA A 258 -30.68 6.43 12.80
CA ALA A 258 -32.14 6.47 12.70
C ALA A 258 -32.77 5.20 12.09
N PRO A 259 -32.37 4.70 10.90
CA PRO A 259 -32.92 3.47 10.35
C PRO A 259 -32.60 2.24 11.19
N VAL A 260 -31.44 2.17 11.88
CA VAL A 260 -31.15 1.08 12.83
C VAL A 260 -32.11 1.08 14.01
N ASP A 261 -32.34 2.23 14.66
CA ASP A 261 -33.26 2.29 15.80
C ASP A 261 -34.68 1.86 15.39
N ARG A 262 -35.15 2.36 14.24
CA ARG A 262 -36.46 1.98 13.68
C ARG A 262 -36.53 0.50 13.29
N PHE A 263 -35.46 -0.07 12.75
CA PHE A 263 -35.41 -1.49 12.41
C PHE A 263 -35.58 -2.38 13.66
N TYR A 264 -34.98 -1.99 14.79
CA TYR A 264 -35.16 -2.69 16.06
C TYR A 264 -36.55 -2.48 16.67
N LYS A 265 -37.12 -1.27 16.59
CA LYS A 265 -38.46 -0.97 17.13
C LYS A 265 -39.60 -1.61 16.34
N ASP A 266 -39.53 -1.55 15.01
CA ASP A 266 -40.58 -2.03 14.11
C ASP A 266 -40.40 -3.50 13.70
N LYS A 267 -39.75 -4.31 14.55
CA LYS A 267 -39.54 -5.76 14.37
C LYS A 267 -39.02 -6.16 12.97
N GLY A 268 -38.02 -5.44 12.47
CA GLY A 268 -37.33 -5.81 11.23
C GLY A 268 -38.08 -5.46 9.95
N ASN A 269 -38.75 -4.31 9.88
CA ASN A 269 -39.33 -3.81 8.63
C ASN A 269 -38.28 -3.79 7.50
N ALA A 270 -38.58 -4.48 6.41
CA ALA A 270 -37.69 -4.64 5.25
C ALA A 270 -37.26 -3.29 4.64
N GLY A 271 -38.10 -2.25 4.70
CA GLY A 271 -37.77 -0.93 4.19
C GLY A 271 -36.57 -0.28 4.91
N TYR A 272 -36.48 -0.44 6.24
CA TYR A 272 -35.31 0.03 6.99
C TYR A 272 -34.09 -0.85 6.74
N GLY A 273 -34.28 -2.16 6.57
CA GLY A 273 -33.20 -3.06 6.17
C GLY A 273 -32.54 -2.66 4.84
N VAL A 274 -33.33 -2.29 3.84
CA VAL A 274 -32.82 -1.77 2.55
C VAL A 274 -32.07 -0.46 2.74
N ALA A 275 -32.61 0.47 3.54
CA ALA A 275 -31.93 1.74 3.81
C ALA A 275 -30.56 1.53 4.50
N ILE A 276 -30.50 0.62 5.48
CA ILE A 276 -29.25 0.22 6.15
C ILE A 276 -28.27 -0.35 5.12
N GLY A 277 -28.72 -1.27 4.26
CA GLY A 277 -27.90 -1.87 3.22
C GLY A 277 -27.31 -0.84 2.26
N VAL A 278 -28.13 0.10 1.76
CA VAL A 278 -27.67 1.18 0.85
C VAL A 278 -26.66 2.09 1.55
N LEU A 279 -26.90 2.48 2.81
CA LEU A 279 -25.97 3.32 3.56
C LEU A 279 -24.66 2.58 3.87
N ALA A 280 -24.72 1.31 4.27
CA ALA A 280 -23.55 0.47 4.51
C ALA A 280 -22.70 0.30 3.25
N PHE A 281 -23.34 0.01 2.11
CA PHE A 281 -22.66 -0.07 0.82
C PHE A 281 -22.01 1.27 0.43
N THR A 282 -22.70 2.39 0.65
CA THR A 282 -22.17 3.72 0.30
C THR A 282 -20.90 4.03 1.11
N VAL A 283 -20.89 3.78 2.42
CA VAL A 283 -19.68 4.06 3.23
C VAL A 283 -18.53 3.14 2.86
N MET A 284 -18.79 1.86 2.54
CA MET A 284 -17.77 0.94 2.03
C MET A 284 -17.17 1.47 0.73
N TRP A 285 -17.99 1.93 -0.21
CA TRP A 285 -17.51 2.48 -1.47
C TRP A 285 -16.69 3.77 -1.28
N VAL A 286 -17.17 4.71 -0.45
CA VAL A 286 -16.41 5.92 -0.11
C VAL A 286 -15.08 5.58 0.58
N SER A 287 -15.08 4.58 1.47
CA SER A 287 -13.86 4.13 2.18
C SER A 287 -12.78 3.60 1.23
N GLN A 288 -13.16 3.11 0.05
CA GLN A 288 -12.24 2.70 -1.01
C GLN A 288 -11.82 3.87 -1.90
N VAL A 289 -12.76 4.74 -2.29
CA VAL A 289 -12.47 5.83 -3.23
C VAL A 289 -11.47 6.83 -2.66
N VAL A 290 -11.60 7.24 -1.40
CA VAL A 290 -10.74 8.33 -0.86
C VAL A 290 -9.25 7.95 -0.79
N PRO A 291 -8.86 6.80 -0.21
CA PRO A 291 -7.47 6.36 -0.25
C PRO A 291 -6.94 6.15 -1.68
N ASN A 292 -7.78 5.65 -2.59
CA ASN A 292 -7.40 5.44 -4.00
C ASN A 292 -7.19 6.76 -4.75
N VAL A 293 -7.93 7.82 -4.44
CA VAL A 293 -7.65 9.19 -4.96
C VAL A 293 -6.28 9.67 -4.50
N MET A 294 -5.92 9.46 -3.23
CA MET A 294 -4.60 9.80 -2.72
C MET A 294 -3.50 8.95 -3.38
N HIS A 295 -3.75 7.65 -3.57
CA HIS A 295 -2.84 6.73 -4.23
C HIS A 295 -2.56 7.16 -5.68
N VAL A 296 -3.60 7.40 -6.49
CA VAL A 296 -3.46 7.89 -7.87
C VAL A 296 -2.76 9.25 -7.93
N THR A 297 -3.04 10.14 -6.97
CA THR A 297 -2.37 11.43 -6.87
C THR A 297 -0.88 11.28 -6.61
N THR A 298 -0.51 10.41 -5.67
CA THR A 298 0.88 10.13 -5.31
C THR A 298 1.61 9.45 -6.46
N SER A 299 0.97 8.46 -7.10
CA SER A 299 1.49 7.79 -8.28
C SER A 299 1.72 8.77 -9.45
N GLY A 300 0.81 9.72 -9.65
CA GLY A 300 0.97 10.76 -10.67
C GLY A 300 2.15 11.70 -10.39
N LEU A 301 2.36 12.08 -9.12
CA LEU A 301 3.52 12.86 -8.69
C LEU A 301 4.83 12.10 -8.95
N VAL A 302 4.88 10.84 -8.51
CA VAL A 302 6.09 10.00 -8.59
C VAL A 302 6.44 9.69 -10.04
N ALA A 303 5.45 9.40 -10.87
CA ALA A 303 5.66 9.20 -12.29
C ALA A 303 6.17 10.48 -12.98
N THR A 304 5.64 11.65 -12.64
CA THR A 304 6.17 12.94 -13.15
C THR A 304 7.64 13.10 -12.79
N TRP A 305 8.02 12.83 -11.55
CA TRP A 305 9.41 12.90 -11.11
C TRP A 305 10.30 11.88 -11.83
N TYR A 306 9.81 10.65 -12.01
CA TYR A 306 10.54 9.55 -12.63
C TYR A 306 10.86 9.84 -14.11
N PHE A 307 9.88 10.35 -14.87
CA PHE A 307 10.01 10.60 -16.31
C PHE A 307 10.56 11.99 -16.66
N ALA A 308 10.19 13.05 -15.93
CA ALA A 308 10.68 14.40 -16.22
C ALA A 308 12.05 14.69 -15.58
N GLY A 309 12.42 13.95 -14.53
CA GLY A 309 13.58 14.21 -13.70
C GLY A 309 13.37 15.39 -12.74
N SER A 310 14.24 15.50 -11.73
CA SER A 310 14.10 16.50 -10.65
C SER A 310 14.13 17.95 -11.14
N ASN A 311 14.80 18.20 -12.27
CA ASN A 311 15.04 19.55 -12.79
C ASN A 311 13.88 20.08 -13.65
N ASN A 312 13.03 19.20 -14.20
CA ASN A 312 11.94 19.59 -15.11
C ASN A 312 10.55 19.42 -14.46
N MET A 313 10.49 19.42 -13.13
CA MET A 313 9.22 19.25 -12.42
C MET A 313 8.34 20.51 -12.56
N PRO A 314 7.03 20.35 -12.83
CA PRO A 314 6.11 21.48 -12.91
C PRO A 314 5.97 22.15 -11.54
N ARG A 315 5.58 23.43 -11.51
CA ARG A 315 5.53 24.24 -10.27
C ARG A 315 4.77 23.60 -9.12
N ASN A 316 3.64 22.94 -9.40
CA ASN A 316 2.81 22.25 -8.40
C ASN A 316 2.44 20.82 -8.89
N PRO A 317 3.38 19.86 -8.82
CA PRO A 317 3.21 18.54 -9.43
C PRO A 317 2.15 17.68 -8.71
N THR A 318 2.10 17.76 -7.38
CA THR A 318 1.10 17.07 -6.56
C THR A 318 -0.31 17.59 -6.84
N LEU A 319 -0.49 18.92 -6.95
CA LEU A 319 -1.81 19.51 -7.23
C LEU A 319 -2.29 19.19 -8.65
N ALA A 320 -1.38 19.21 -9.63
CA ALA A 320 -1.70 18.81 -11.00
C ALA A 320 -2.16 17.34 -11.05
N SER A 321 -1.47 16.45 -10.33
CA SER A 321 -1.82 15.04 -10.22
C SER A 321 -3.15 14.84 -9.48
N PHE A 322 -3.40 15.61 -8.41
CA PHE A 322 -4.67 15.58 -7.67
C PHE A 322 -5.85 16.04 -8.52
N LYS A 323 -5.67 17.11 -9.29
CA LYS A 323 -6.67 17.60 -10.24
C LYS A 323 -7.01 16.51 -11.25
N ARG A 324 -6.01 15.81 -11.79
CA ARG A 324 -6.24 14.69 -12.72
C ARG A 324 -6.98 13.52 -12.06
N ALA A 325 -6.58 13.13 -10.85
CA ALA A 325 -7.22 12.08 -10.06
C ALA A 325 -8.69 12.38 -9.75
N THR A 326 -9.04 13.65 -9.50
CA THR A 326 -10.41 14.08 -9.14
C THR A 326 -11.25 14.53 -10.34
N THR A 327 -10.69 14.56 -11.55
CA THR A 327 -11.41 14.96 -12.77
C THR A 327 -11.42 13.84 -13.80
N THR A 328 -10.39 13.75 -14.65
CA THR A 328 -10.36 12.85 -15.80
C THR A 328 -10.28 11.37 -15.42
N SER A 329 -9.58 11.06 -14.32
CA SER A 329 -9.36 9.69 -13.85
C SER A 329 -10.33 9.26 -12.74
N PHE A 330 -11.20 10.17 -12.26
CA PHE A 330 -12.05 9.92 -11.11
C PHE A 330 -13.03 8.77 -11.34
N GLY A 331 -13.59 8.66 -12.56
CA GLY A 331 -14.49 7.55 -12.92
C GLY A 331 -13.81 6.20 -12.82
N SER A 332 -12.56 6.10 -13.28
CA SER A 332 -11.78 4.85 -13.19
C SER A 332 -11.46 4.49 -11.75
N ILE A 333 -11.20 5.48 -10.88
CA ILE A 333 -11.02 5.28 -9.44
C ILE A 333 -12.31 4.77 -8.79
N CYS A 334 -13.45 5.40 -9.10
CA CYS A 334 -14.76 4.96 -8.64
C CYS A 334 -15.07 3.53 -9.08
N PHE A 335 -14.77 3.18 -10.34
CA PHE A 335 -15.05 1.85 -10.88
C PHE A 335 -14.18 0.76 -10.24
N GLY A 336 -12.87 0.96 -10.12
CA GLY A 336 -12.01 -0.02 -9.44
C GLY A 336 -12.40 -0.19 -7.96
N SER A 337 -12.71 0.93 -7.28
CA SER A 337 -13.15 0.94 -5.88
C SER A 337 -14.51 0.26 -5.68
N LEU A 338 -15.39 0.31 -6.69
CA LEU A 338 -16.71 -0.33 -6.66
C LEU A 338 -16.61 -1.85 -6.53
N ILE A 339 -15.65 -2.48 -7.24
CA ILE A 339 -15.47 -3.93 -7.21
C ILE A 339 -15.12 -4.40 -5.79
N VAL A 340 -14.20 -3.70 -5.14
CA VAL A 340 -13.84 -3.98 -3.74
C VAL A 340 -15.02 -3.74 -2.80
N ALA A 341 -15.75 -2.64 -2.98
CA ALA A 341 -16.92 -2.31 -2.17
C ALA A 341 -18.04 -3.36 -2.28
N ILE A 342 -18.27 -3.93 -3.47
CA ILE A 342 -19.22 -5.04 -3.67
C ILE A 342 -18.80 -6.26 -2.85
N ILE A 343 -17.52 -6.63 -2.87
CA ILE A 343 -17.02 -7.78 -2.11
C ILE A 343 -17.15 -7.53 -0.60
N GLN A 344 -16.82 -6.33 -0.13
CA GLN A 344 -16.99 -5.92 1.27
C GLN A 344 -18.45 -5.99 1.70
N PHE A 345 -19.37 -5.55 0.83
CA PHE A 345 -20.80 -5.61 1.09
C PHE A 345 -21.33 -7.03 1.14
N LEU A 346 -20.91 -7.91 0.21
CA LEU A 346 -21.25 -9.33 0.26
C LEU A 346 -20.76 -9.97 1.55
N ARG A 347 -19.55 -9.64 1.99
CA ARG A 347 -19.01 -10.13 3.26
C ARG A 347 -19.85 -9.66 4.44
N TRP A 348 -20.21 -8.38 4.47
CA TRP A 348 -21.08 -7.83 5.50
C TRP A 348 -22.47 -8.49 5.53
N LEU A 349 -23.03 -8.83 4.37
CA LEU A 349 -24.30 -9.58 4.29
C LEU A 349 -24.18 -11.00 4.84
N VAL A 350 -23.09 -11.71 4.52
CA VAL A 350 -22.79 -13.05 5.08
C VAL A 350 -22.57 -12.98 6.58
N GLU A 351 -22.00 -11.89 7.08
CA GLU A 351 -21.79 -11.67 8.52
C GLU A 351 -23.10 -11.31 9.24
N SER A 352 -24.04 -10.69 8.52
CA SER A 352 -25.34 -10.26 9.03
C SER A 352 -26.43 -11.33 8.94
N SER A 353 -26.28 -12.37 8.13
CA SER A 353 -27.18 -13.52 8.17
C SER A 353 -26.98 -14.27 9.49
N GLY A 354 -28.05 -14.63 10.20
CA GLY A 354 -27.99 -15.18 11.56
C GLY A 354 -27.15 -16.47 11.67
N SER A 355 -26.79 -16.83 12.89
CA SER A 355 -26.07 -18.07 13.21
C SER A 355 -27.02 -19.26 13.27
N ASP A 356 -27.54 -19.72 12.13
CA ASP A 356 -28.13 -21.05 12.10
C ASP A 356 -26.99 -22.08 12.19
N TYR A 357 -26.94 -22.80 13.31
CA TYR A 357 -25.85 -23.73 13.66
C TYR A 357 -25.58 -24.78 12.56
N GLU A 358 -26.57 -25.08 11.71
CA GLU A 358 -26.47 -26.06 10.63
C GLU A 358 -25.51 -25.62 9.49
N ASN A 359 -25.33 -24.31 9.28
CA ASN A 359 -24.55 -23.78 8.15
C ASN A 359 -23.24 -23.08 8.56
N GLY A 360 -22.81 -23.23 9.82
CA GLY A 360 -21.66 -22.50 10.37
C GLY A 360 -20.34 -22.72 9.60
N PHE A 361 -20.08 -23.94 9.13
CA PHE A 361 -18.89 -24.26 8.34
C PHE A 361 -18.90 -23.58 6.95
N LEU A 362 -20.03 -23.65 6.23
CA LEU A 362 -20.20 -23.02 4.92
C LEU A 362 -20.06 -21.50 5.00
N ARG A 363 -20.58 -20.88 6.07
CA ARG A 363 -20.42 -19.45 6.34
C ARG A 363 -18.95 -19.09 6.57
N CYS A 364 -18.24 -19.86 7.39
CA CYS A 364 -16.81 -19.62 7.65
C CYS A 364 -15.98 -19.74 6.36
N LEU A 365 -16.25 -20.77 5.55
CA LEU A 365 -15.61 -20.95 4.25
C LEU A 365 -15.90 -19.77 3.31
N LEU A 366 -17.16 -19.35 3.20
CA LEU A 366 -17.55 -18.23 2.35
C LEU A 366 -16.93 -16.91 2.82
N GLU A 367 -16.88 -16.65 4.12
CA GLU A 367 -16.22 -15.47 4.67
C GLU A 367 -14.71 -15.49 4.35
N CYS A 368 -14.06 -16.64 4.52
CA CYS A 368 -12.65 -16.81 4.19
C CYS A 368 -12.39 -16.55 2.69
N LEU A 369 -13.20 -17.13 1.80
CA LEU A 369 -13.11 -16.93 0.36
C LEU A 369 -13.33 -15.46 -0.04
N LEU A 370 -14.35 -14.81 0.51
CA LEU A 370 -14.63 -13.39 0.25
C LEU A 370 -13.50 -12.48 0.77
N ARG A 371 -12.92 -12.80 1.93
CA ARG A 371 -11.77 -12.07 2.47
C ARG A 371 -10.52 -12.25 1.60
N CYS A 372 -10.24 -13.45 1.12
CA CYS A 372 -9.16 -13.70 0.17
C CYS A 372 -9.39 -12.94 -1.14
N LEU A 373 -10.61 -12.99 -1.68
CA LEU A 373 -10.97 -12.29 -2.91
C LEU A 373 -10.82 -10.77 -2.75
N GLN A 374 -11.30 -10.22 -1.63
CA GLN A 374 -11.14 -8.80 -1.29
C GLN A 374 -9.65 -8.40 -1.33
N ASN A 375 -8.79 -9.14 -0.61
CA ASN A 375 -7.37 -8.84 -0.54
C ASN A 375 -6.68 -8.91 -1.91
N ILE A 376 -7.03 -9.89 -2.75
CA ILE A 376 -6.48 -10.04 -4.10
C ILE A 376 -6.89 -8.87 -4.99
N VAL A 377 -8.17 -8.49 -4.96
CA VAL A 377 -8.68 -7.38 -5.77
C VAL A 377 -8.13 -6.04 -5.28
N GLU A 378 -8.02 -5.81 -3.98
CA GLU A 378 -7.38 -4.61 -3.41
C GLU A 378 -5.91 -4.50 -3.84
N TYR A 379 -5.15 -5.60 -3.76
CA TYR A 379 -3.76 -5.64 -4.22
C TYR A 379 -3.65 -5.35 -5.72
N PHE A 380 -4.46 -6.00 -6.54
CA PHE A 380 -4.46 -5.80 -7.99
C PHE A 380 -4.87 -4.36 -8.36
N ASN A 381 -5.88 -3.81 -7.68
CA ASN A 381 -6.34 -2.44 -7.88
C ASN A 381 -5.26 -1.42 -7.62
N ARG A 382 -4.42 -1.63 -6.59
CA ARG A 382 -3.30 -0.75 -6.28
C ARG A 382 -2.38 -0.58 -7.50
N TYR A 383 -2.00 -1.67 -8.16
CA TYR A 383 -1.18 -1.62 -9.37
C TYR A 383 -1.95 -1.07 -10.59
N ALA A 384 -3.24 -1.40 -10.73
CA ALA A 384 -4.07 -0.84 -11.80
C ALA A 384 -4.20 0.68 -11.69
N PHE A 385 -4.33 1.21 -10.47
CA PHE A 385 -4.39 2.64 -10.22
C PHE A 385 -3.06 3.37 -10.47
N VAL A 386 -1.90 2.69 -10.33
CA VAL A 386 -0.63 3.24 -10.81
C VAL A 386 -0.69 3.46 -12.32
N HIS A 387 -1.20 2.50 -13.10
CA HIS A 387 -1.37 2.66 -14.54
C HIS A 387 -2.37 3.76 -14.88
N VAL A 388 -3.50 3.86 -14.17
CA VAL A 388 -4.45 4.98 -14.33
C VAL A 388 -3.77 6.33 -14.06
N ALA A 389 -2.88 6.40 -13.07
CA ALA A 389 -2.16 7.62 -12.73
C ALA A 389 -1.13 8.04 -13.80
N ILE A 390 -0.41 7.06 -14.36
CA ILE A 390 0.66 7.23 -15.35
C ILE A 390 0.09 7.50 -16.75
N TYR A 391 -0.91 6.72 -17.15
CA TYR A 391 -1.43 6.72 -18.53
C TYR A 391 -2.74 7.51 -18.68
N GLY A 392 -3.46 7.82 -17.59
CA GLY A 392 -4.80 8.40 -17.70
C GLY A 392 -5.80 7.49 -18.42
N CYS A 393 -5.55 6.17 -18.41
CA CYS A 393 -6.38 5.17 -19.07
C CYS A 393 -7.65 4.82 -18.25
N SER A 394 -8.58 4.08 -18.86
CA SER A 394 -9.72 3.52 -18.13
C SER A 394 -9.27 2.44 -17.13
N TYR A 395 -10.13 2.11 -16.16
CA TYR A 395 -9.81 1.07 -15.18
C TYR A 395 -9.53 -0.29 -15.83
N ILE A 396 -10.33 -0.70 -16.82
CA ILE A 396 -10.15 -1.98 -17.53
C ILE A 396 -8.84 -2.00 -18.31
N GLU A 397 -8.45 -0.89 -18.94
CA GLU A 397 -7.16 -0.82 -19.63
C GLU A 397 -6.00 -0.88 -18.63
N GLY A 398 -6.09 -0.17 -17.51
CA GLY A 398 -5.09 -0.22 -16.44
C GLY A 398 -4.98 -1.62 -15.81
N ALA A 399 -6.09 -2.32 -15.66
CA ALA A 399 -6.16 -3.71 -15.21
C ALA A 399 -5.46 -4.65 -16.20
N LYS A 400 -5.72 -4.52 -17.51
CA LYS A 400 -5.04 -5.34 -18.53
C LYS A 400 -3.53 -5.14 -18.52
N ARG A 401 -3.06 -3.90 -18.40
CA ARG A 401 -1.63 -3.58 -18.28
C ARG A 401 -1.02 -4.17 -17.01
N THR A 402 -1.72 -4.06 -15.89
CA THR A 402 -1.31 -4.67 -14.62
C THR A 402 -1.21 -6.19 -14.73
N PHE A 403 -2.15 -6.84 -15.41
CA PHE A 403 -2.10 -8.27 -15.63
C PHE A 403 -0.88 -8.68 -16.46
N ALA A 404 -0.56 -7.94 -17.52
CA ALA A 404 0.66 -8.15 -18.31
C ALA A 404 1.93 -7.95 -17.48
N LEU A 405 1.97 -6.91 -16.65
CA LEU A 405 3.07 -6.67 -15.72
C LEU A 405 3.24 -7.82 -14.72
N CYS A 406 2.13 -8.33 -14.16
CA CYS A 406 2.17 -9.50 -13.28
C CYS A 406 2.75 -10.72 -13.99
N GLN A 407 2.37 -10.99 -15.25
CA GLN A 407 2.95 -12.11 -15.99
C GLN A 407 4.48 -12.04 -16.13
N GLN A 408 5.04 -10.83 -16.14
CA GLN A 408 6.47 -10.60 -16.25
C GLN A 408 7.20 -10.64 -14.90
N CYS A 409 6.69 -9.91 -13.89
CA CYS A 409 7.45 -9.63 -12.67
C CYS A 409 6.65 -9.80 -11.37
N PHE A 410 5.58 -10.61 -11.35
CA PHE A 410 4.71 -10.81 -10.18
C PHE A 410 5.49 -11.11 -8.89
N PHE A 411 6.44 -12.05 -8.93
CA PHE A 411 7.19 -12.43 -7.73
C PHE A 411 8.07 -11.29 -7.20
N ALA A 412 8.71 -10.52 -8.09
CA ALA A 412 9.50 -9.36 -7.67
C ALA A 412 8.64 -8.29 -7.01
N ALA A 413 7.48 -7.99 -7.61
CA ALA A 413 6.49 -7.05 -7.08
C ALA A 413 5.98 -7.49 -5.70
N TYR A 414 5.55 -8.76 -5.62
CA TYR A 414 4.98 -9.34 -4.40
C TYR A 414 5.99 -9.39 -3.26
N PHE A 415 7.21 -9.88 -3.48
CA PHE A 415 8.22 -9.95 -2.42
C PHE A 415 8.65 -8.56 -1.95
N ASN A 416 8.74 -7.59 -2.86
CA ASN A 416 9.01 -6.21 -2.50
C ASN A 416 7.92 -5.65 -1.56
N ASP A 417 6.65 -5.82 -1.93
CA ASP A 417 5.53 -5.29 -1.15
C ASP A 417 5.39 -6.02 0.20
N CYS A 418 5.68 -7.32 0.26
CA CYS A 418 5.74 -8.09 1.50
C CYS A 418 6.91 -7.70 2.41
N LEU A 419 7.98 -7.09 1.89
CA LEU A 419 9.05 -6.52 2.73
C LEU A 419 8.68 -5.13 3.23
N VAL A 420 8.18 -4.27 2.33
CA VAL A 420 7.98 -2.84 2.60
C VAL A 420 6.71 -2.56 3.39
N THR A 421 5.56 -3.12 2.99
CA THR A 421 4.27 -2.79 3.60
C THR A 421 4.25 -3.18 5.09
N PRO A 422 4.67 -4.41 5.49
CA PRO A 422 4.76 -4.76 6.90
C PRO A 422 5.78 -3.91 7.66
N THR A 423 6.88 -3.51 7.00
CA THR A 423 7.89 -2.62 7.60
C THR A 423 7.27 -1.29 8.03
N LEU A 424 6.55 -0.63 7.13
CA LEU A 424 5.84 0.63 7.43
C LEU A 424 4.77 0.45 8.51
N ASN A 425 3.99 -0.63 8.43
CA ASN A 425 2.94 -0.93 9.42
C ASN A 425 3.51 -1.22 10.81
N MET A 426 4.65 -1.93 10.91
CA MET A 426 5.28 -2.19 12.19
C MET A 426 5.79 -0.92 12.86
N PHE A 427 6.24 0.08 12.10
CA PHE A 427 6.59 1.37 12.67
C PHE A 427 5.37 2.16 13.13
N THR A 428 4.31 2.19 12.33
CA THR A 428 3.01 2.74 12.75
C THR A 428 2.59 2.14 14.08
N LEU A 429 2.61 0.81 14.21
CA LEU A 429 2.17 0.11 15.42
C LEU A 429 3.12 0.33 16.60
N SER A 430 4.42 0.12 16.41
CA SER A 430 5.41 0.13 17.51
C SER A 430 5.56 1.52 18.12
N ILE A 431 5.63 2.57 17.31
CA ILE A 431 5.79 3.95 17.80
C ILE A 431 4.49 4.43 18.44
N SER A 432 3.33 4.12 17.85
CA SER A 432 2.03 4.49 18.44
C SER A 432 1.80 3.76 19.76
N LEU A 433 2.22 2.50 19.87
CA LEU A 433 2.17 1.74 21.12
C LEU A 433 3.11 2.34 22.18
N LEU A 434 4.32 2.75 21.80
CA LEU A 434 5.23 3.44 22.72
C LEU A 434 4.59 4.73 23.27
N PHE A 435 3.95 5.53 22.42
CA PHE A 435 3.25 6.75 22.84
C PHE A 435 2.08 6.43 23.76
N ALA A 436 1.32 5.38 23.45
CA ALA A 436 0.22 4.90 24.27
C ALA A 436 0.67 4.48 25.68
N LEU A 437 1.79 3.75 25.77
CA LEU A 437 2.36 3.30 27.04
C LEU A 437 2.89 4.48 27.87
N ILE A 438 3.61 5.42 27.26
CA ILE A 438 4.11 6.62 27.95
C ILE A 438 2.93 7.47 28.46
N ALA A 439 1.94 7.75 27.60
CA ALA A 439 0.77 8.52 27.99
C ALA A 439 -0.07 7.83 29.06
N GLY A 440 -0.29 6.51 28.93
CA GLY A 440 -1.00 5.71 29.92
C GLY A 440 -0.29 5.67 31.29
N ALA A 441 1.04 5.59 31.29
CA ALA A 441 1.84 5.63 32.51
C ALA A 441 1.82 7.01 33.20
N ILE A 442 2.00 8.10 32.43
CA ILE A 442 1.99 9.47 32.96
C ILE A 442 0.61 9.82 33.51
N SER A 443 -0.46 9.48 32.79
CA SER A 443 -1.84 9.78 33.18
C SER A 443 -2.44 8.78 34.17
N ARG A 444 -1.75 7.67 34.45
CA ARG A 444 -2.25 6.52 35.23
C ARG A 444 -3.64 6.04 34.77
N SER A 445 -3.91 6.16 33.48
CA SER A 445 -5.23 5.97 32.88
C SER A 445 -5.10 5.17 31.58
N TRP A 446 -5.57 3.92 31.59
CA TRP A 446 -5.53 3.07 30.40
C TRP A 446 -6.37 3.62 29.22
N PRO A 447 -7.54 4.27 29.43
CA PRO A 447 -8.30 4.87 28.33
C PRO A 447 -7.54 6.01 27.65
N MET A 448 -6.75 6.78 28.41
CA MET A 448 -5.90 7.84 27.84
C MET A 448 -4.82 7.23 26.94
N GLY A 449 -4.18 6.14 27.36
CA GLY A 449 -3.21 5.43 26.54
C GLY A 449 -3.83 4.93 25.22
N VAL A 450 -5.02 4.34 25.28
CA VAL A 450 -5.76 3.89 24.09
C VAL A 450 -6.12 5.05 23.15
N LEU A 451 -6.56 6.19 23.70
CA LEU A 451 -6.85 7.38 22.89
C LEU A 451 -5.59 7.87 22.16
N VAL A 452 -4.48 7.99 22.88
CA VAL A 452 -3.19 8.41 22.31
C VAL A 452 -2.69 7.42 21.26
N PHE A 453 -2.89 6.12 21.46
CA PHE A 453 -2.58 5.09 20.46
C PHE A 453 -3.26 5.38 19.12
N PHE A 454 -4.58 5.60 19.14
CA PHE A 454 -5.34 5.83 17.91
C PHE A 454 -4.98 7.15 17.23
N VAL A 455 -4.79 8.23 18.00
CA VAL A 455 -4.36 9.52 17.45
C VAL A 455 -2.98 9.39 16.81
N ALA A 456 -2.03 8.76 17.49
CA ALA A 456 -0.69 8.54 16.95
C ALA A 456 -0.71 7.62 15.72
N ALA A 457 -1.46 6.52 15.76
CA ALA A 457 -1.56 5.58 14.65
C ALA A 457 -2.19 6.23 13.40
N MET A 458 -3.19 7.08 13.59
CA MET A 458 -3.80 7.86 12.51
C MET A 458 -2.76 8.80 11.88
N VAL A 459 -2.01 9.56 12.69
CA VAL A 459 -0.98 10.47 12.18
C VAL A 459 0.12 9.70 11.46
N HIS A 460 0.67 8.61 12.02
CA HIS A 460 1.67 7.79 11.34
C HIS A 460 1.16 7.22 10.01
N SER A 461 -0.08 6.76 9.95
CA SER A 461 -0.70 6.26 8.72
C SER A 461 -0.79 7.33 7.64
N LEU A 462 -1.07 8.59 7.99
CA LEU A 462 -1.07 9.72 7.04
C LEU A 462 0.27 9.91 6.32
N PHE A 463 1.39 9.60 6.98
CA PHE A 463 2.72 9.70 6.38
C PHE A 463 3.07 8.45 5.58
N PHE A 464 2.88 7.27 6.17
CA PHE A 464 3.40 6.03 5.58
C PHE A 464 2.57 5.51 4.40
N THR A 465 1.26 5.73 4.35
CA THR A 465 0.43 5.32 3.18
C THR A 465 0.87 6.02 1.89
N VAL A 466 1.34 7.26 1.98
CA VAL A 466 1.87 8.02 0.83
C VAL A 466 3.20 7.42 0.35
N VAL A 467 4.09 7.06 1.28
CA VAL A 467 5.36 6.44 0.95
C VAL A 467 5.16 5.05 0.33
N ASP A 468 4.24 4.28 0.89
CA ASP A 468 3.84 2.97 0.38
C ASP A 468 3.34 3.07 -1.07
N SER A 469 2.47 4.05 -1.34
CA SER A 469 2.00 4.36 -2.71
C SER A 469 3.15 4.68 -3.65
N ALA A 470 4.09 5.52 -3.22
CA ALA A 470 5.24 5.92 -4.02
C ALA A 470 6.17 4.75 -4.35
N ILE A 471 6.38 3.82 -3.41
CA ILE A 471 7.22 2.61 -3.63
C ILE A 471 6.64 1.74 -4.73
N THR A 472 5.33 1.47 -4.69
CA THR A 472 4.66 0.73 -5.78
C THR A 472 4.80 1.44 -7.12
N THR A 473 4.67 2.78 -7.14
CA THR A 473 4.85 3.53 -8.39
C THR A 473 6.27 3.44 -8.93
N VAL A 474 7.30 3.64 -8.09
CA VAL A 474 8.70 3.52 -8.53
C VAL A 474 8.97 2.12 -9.05
N PHE A 475 8.46 1.08 -8.39
CA PHE A 475 8.58 -0.30 -8.87
C PHE A 475 7.95 -0.49 -10.26
N VAL A 476 6.70 -0.06 -10.46
CA VAL A 476 6.00 -0.18 -11.75
C VAL A 476 6.74 0.60 -12.84
N CYS A 477 7.14 1.84 -12.55
CA CYS A 477 7.92 2.65 -13.48
C CYS A 477 9.27 2.00 -13.82
N PHE A 478 9.97 1.38 -12.86
CA PHE A 478 11.22 0.68 -13.14
C PHE A 478 11.02 -0.60 -13.95
N ALA A 479 9.96 -1.36 -13.67
CA ALA A 479 9.65 -2.59 -14.38
C ALA A 479 9.27 -2.35 -15.85
N GLU A 480 8.50 -1.29 -16.15
CA GLU A 480 8.10 -0.97 -17.54
C GLU A 480 9.12 -0.12 -18.30
N CYS A 481 9.89 0.68 -17.54
CA CYS A 481 10.53 1.97 -17.82
C CYS A 481 12.00 2.18 -17.45
N PRO A 482 12.92 1.19 -17.44
CA PRO A 482 14.21 1.36 -16.76
C PRO A 482 15.08 2.48 -17.36
N GLU A 483 15.01 2.68 -18.68
CA GLU A 483 15.79 3.69 -19.41
C GLU A 483 15.49 5.12 -18.95
N ALA A 484 14.22 5.42 -18.63
CA ALA A 484 13.84 6.77 -18.19
C ALA A 484 14.51 7.15 -16.86
N LEU A 485 14.69 6.18 -15.95
CA LEU A 485 15.43 6.43 -14.71
C LEU A 485 16.94 6.56 -14.96
N ARG A 486 17.47 5.82 -15.94
CA ARG A 486 18.88 5.93 -16.34
C ARG A 486 19.21 7.34 -16.80
N GLU A 487 18.29 8.01 -17.51
CA GLU A 487 18.47 9.40 -17.93
C GLU A 487 18.20 10.40 -16.81
N SER A 488 17.10 10.23 -16.07
CA SER A 488 16.69 11.21 -15.07
C SER A 488 17.55 11.19 -13.81
N ASN A 489 18.04 10.02 -13.40
CA ASN A 489 18.92 9.83 -12.26
C ASN A 489 19.84 8.60 -12.42
N PRO A 490 20.99 8.76 -13.11
CA PRO A 490 21.93 7.65 -13.38
C PRO A 490 22.45 6.96 -12.11
N GLN A 491 22.67 7.72 -11.03
CA GLN A 491 23.17 7.17 -9.76
C GLN A 491 22.14 6.26 -9.09
N LEU A 492 20.88 6.69 -9.05
CA LEU A 492 19.79 5.89 -8.50
C LEU A 492 19.55 4.64 -9.36
N TYR A 493 19.58 4.81 -10.68
CA TYR A 493 19.47 3.69 -11.62
C TYR A 493 20.53 2.61 -11.36
N GLY A 494 21.80 2.99 -11.24
CA GLY A 494 22.88 2.04 -10.95
C GLY A 494 22.66 1.27 -9.64
N SER A 495 22.16 1.95 -8.61
CA SER A 495 21.86 1.30 -7.32
C SER A 495 20.69 0.31 -7.39
N ILE A 496 19.61 0.64 -8.10
CA ILE A 496 18.44 -0.24 -8.26
C ILE A 496 18.80 -1.41 -9.19
N TYR A 497 19.51 -1.15 -10.28
CA TYR A 497 19.96 -2.17 -11.22
C TYR A 497 20.84 -3.22 -10.54
N ALA A 498 21.83 -2.78 -9.77
CA ALA A 498 22.70 -3.69 -9.02
C ALA A 498 21.92 -4.51 -7.97
N ALA A 499 20.89 -3.92 -7.36
CA ALA A 499 20.09 -4.57 -6.32
C ALA A 499 19.01 -5.52 -6.86
N ASP A 500 18.47 -5.28 -8.07
CA ASP A 500 17.42 -6.12 -8.66
C ASP A 500 17.93 -7.52 -9.05
N ALA A 501 19.22 -7.63 -9.43
CA ALA A 501 19.84 -8.88 -9.88
C ALA A 501 19.01 -9.61 -10.96
N ASN A 502 18.41 -8.85 -11.89
CA ASN A 502 17.50 -9.31 -12.95
C ASN A 502 16.20 -9.97 -12.44
N GLY A 503 15.74 -9.61 -11.24
CA GLY A 503 14.48 -10.10 -10.68
C GLY A 503 13.23 -9.59 -11.38
N THR A 504 13.31 -8.41 -11.98
CA THR A 504 12.18 -7.80 -12.70
C THR A 504 12.03 -8.32 -14.14
N HIS A 505 12.99 -9.11 -14.64
CA HIS A 505 13.00 -9.61 -16.03
C HIS A 505 12.72 -8.51 -17.07
N ASN A 506 13.16 -7.28 -16.80
CA ASN A 506 12.87 -6.09 -17.61
C ASN A 506 13.97 -5.77 -18.64
N ASN A 507 14.99 -6.62 -18.78
CA ASN A 507 16.15 -6.43 -19.66
C ASN A 507 16.80 -5.04 -19.54
N ALA A 508 16.81 -4.48 -18.33
CA ALA A 508 17.40 -3.18 -18.08
C ALA A 508 18.86 -3.13 -18.58
N PRO A 509 19.28 -2.12 -19.35
CA PRO A 509 20.65 -2.01 -19.83
C PRO A 509 21.61 -1.75 -18.65
N PRO A 510 22.87 -2.19 -18.70
CA PRO A 510 23.82 -1.89 -17.63
C PRO A 510 24.01 -0.36 -17.46
N PRO A 511 24.31 0.11 -16.24
CA PRO A 511 24.64 1.50 -16.00
C PRO A 511 25.89 1.90 -16.81
N VAL A 512 25.90 3.13 -17.32
CA VAL A 512 26.98 3.71 -18.14
C VAL A 512 27.98 4.46 -17.26
#